data_AF-A0A2S7FK38-F1
#
_entry.id   AF-A0A2S7FK38-F1
#
_cell.length_a   1.000
_cell.length_b   1.000
_cell.length_c   1.000
_cell.angle_alpha   90.00
_cell.angle_beta   90.00
_cell.angle_gamma   90.00
#
_symmetry.space_group_name_H-M   'P 1'
#
loop_
_entity.id
_entity.type
_entity.pdbx_description
1 polymer ?
#
loop_
_entity_poly.entity_id
_entity_poly.type
_entity_poly.pdbx_seq_one_letter_code
_entity_poly.pdbx_strand_id
1 'polypeptide(L)'
;MIRLILALIAILPLICFAEIYKWTDESGRVHFGDKPKDKDQAEQLSLKINSYESVSYESFTPAQSATSQRVIMYSAAWCGYCKQARQYFRRSGISFVEYDIEKNQNARRAYDAIGGNGVPVILVGNKRLNGFTVANFQSIYP
;
A
#
# COMPACT_ATOMS: atom_id res chain seq x y z
N MET A 1 40.75 11.55 54.20
CA MET A 1 40.82 12.12 52.84
C MET A 1 40.91 11.09 51.71
N ILE A 2 41.39 9.86 51.93
CA ILE A 2 41.52 8.83 50.87
C ILE A 2 40.17 8.25 50.36
N ARG A 3 39.12 8.23 51.20
CA ARG A 3 37.77 7.77 50.82
C ARG A 3 36.99 8.74 49.92
N LEU A 4 37.33 10.03 49.92
CA LEU A 4 36.73 11.03 49.02
C LEU A 4 37.36 11.00 47.61
N ILE A 5 38.61 10.54 47.49
CA ILE A 5 39.31 10.43 46.20
C ILE A 5 38.89 9.17 45.42
N LEU A 6 38.61 8.05 46.11
CA LEU A 6 38.13 6.82 45.49
C LEU A 6 36.71 6.93 44.90
N ALA A 7 35.85 7.77 45.48
CA ALA A 7 34.51 8.04 44.94
C ALA A 7 34.55 8.93 43.69
N LEU A 8 35.54 9.81 43.56
CA LEU A 8 35.68 10.70 42.40
C LEU A 8 36.27 9.99 41.17
N ILE A 9 37.15 8.99 41.37
CA ILE A 9 37.77 8.21 40.28
C ILE A 9 36.81 7.16 39.69
N ALA A 10 35.82 6.69 40.45
CA ALA A 10 34.85 5.70 39.98
C ALA A 10 33.77 6.25 39.02
N ILE A 11 33.70 7.58 38.82
CA ILE A 11 32.68 8.23 37.97
C ILE A 11 33.27 8.64 36.59
N LEU A 12 34.58 8.46 36.36
CA LEU A 12 35.27 9.05 35.21
C LEU A 12 35.34 8.29 33.85
N PRO A 13 34.77 7.08 33.61
CA PRO A 13 34.88 6.46 32.28
C PRO A 13 33.53 6.27 31.56
N LEU A 14 32.71 7.32 31.40
CA LEU A 14 31.37 7.17 30.77
C LEU A 14 31.01 8.20 29.71
N ILE A 15 31.97 8.90 29.12
CA ILE A 15 31.69 9.88 28.08
C ILE A 15 32.49 9.57 26.80
N CYS A 16 32.11 8.49 26.11
CA CYS A 16 32.37 8.38 24.67
C CYS A 16 31.14 8.96 23.95
N PHE A 17 31.19 10.23 23.55
CA PHE A 17 30.22 10.78 22.60
C PHE A 17 30.55 10.23 21.22
N ALA A 18 29.73 9.31 20.72
CA ALA A 18 29.74 8.86 19.34
C ALA A 18 28.70 9.67 18.56
N GLU A 19 29.13 10.75 17.94
CA GLU A 19 28.30 11.52 17.00
C GLU A 19 28.90 11.37 15.60
N ILE A 20 28.06 11.01 14.62
CA ILE A 20 28.48 10.83 13.22
C ILE A 20 28.47 12.20 12.54
N TYR A 21 29.63 12.68 12.10
CA TYR A 21 29.79 13.98 11.44
C TYR A 21 29.79 13.83 9.92
N LYS A 22 29.17 14.77 9.21
CA LYS A 22 29.16 14.85 7.75
C LYS A 22 29.87 16.11 7.29
N TRP A 23 30.83 16.00 6.36
CA TRP A 23 31.45 17.16 5.72
C TRP A 23 31.64 16.93 4.21
N THR A 24 31.79 18.00 3.45
CA THR A 24 32.06 17.96 2.00
C THR A 24 33.49 18.43 1.76
N ASP A 25 34.27 17.68 0.97
CA ASP A 25 35.64 18.08 0.61
C ASP A 25 35.67 19.12 -0.54
N GLU A 26 36.85 19.70 -0.80
CA GLU A 26 37.07 20.68 -1.86
C GLU A 26 36.76 20.16 -3.27
N SER A 27 36.68 18.82 -3.44
CA SER A 27 36.28 18.16 -4.69
C SER A 27 34.77 17.89 -4.78
N GLY A 28 33.98 18.42 -3.84
CA GLY A 28 32.52 18.30 -3.81
C GLY A 28 32.00 16.94 -3.35
N ARG A 29 32.86 16.05 -2.81
CA ARG A 29 32.46 14.73 -2.32
C ARG A 29 32.13 14.79 -0.84
N VAL A 30 31.04 14.12 -0.48
CA VAL A 30 30.48 14.12 0.88
C VAL A 30 31.00 12.91 1.65
N HIS A 31 31.57 13.15 2.83
CA HIS A 31 32.13 12.16 3.74
C HIS A 31 31.36 12.12 5.06
N PHE A 32 31.33 10.94 5.70
CA PHE A 32 30.73 10.72 7.02
C PHE A 32 31.73 9.99 7.93
N GLY A 33 31.94 10.45 9.17
CA GLY A 33 32.85 9.80 10.11
C GLY A 33 32.80 10.36 11.54
N ASP A 34 33.38 9.64 12.49
CA ASP A 34 33.27 9.90 13.95
C ASP A 34 34.23 10.97 14.50
N LYS A 35 34.98 11.68 13.63
CA LYS A 35 35.89 12.75 14.07
C LYS A 35 35.91 13.89 13.05
N PRO A 36 35.43 15.11 13.40
CA PRO A 36 35.39 16.23 12.46
C PRO A 36 36.80 16.78 12.19
N LYS A 37 37.06 17.20 10.95
CA LYS A 37 38.35 17.78 10.53
C LYS A 37 38.47 19.28 10.84
N ASP A 38 37.35 20.01 10.87
CA ASP A 38 37.34 21.44 11.17
C ASP A 38 36.00 21.87 11.79
N LYS A 39 36.01 22.75 12.80
CA LYS A 39 34.87 23.01 13.70
C LYS A 39 33.88 24.06 13.21
N ASP A 40 34.17 24.76 12.11
CA ASP A 40 33.47 26.01 11.79
C ASP A 40 32.44 25.95 10.65
N GLN A 41 32.19 24.78 10.04
CA GLN A 41 31.23 24.69 8.91
C GLN A 41 30.34 23.45 8.98
N ALA A 42 29.68 23.25 10.11
CA ALA A 42 28.57 22.30 10.22
C ALA A 42 27.25 23.06 10.26
N GLU A 43 26.63 23.31 9.10
CA GLU A 43 25.26 23.82 9.04
C GLU A 43 24.28 22.64 9.14
N GLN A 44 23.46 22.67 10.19
CA GLN A 44 22.52 21.60 10.49
C GLN A 44 21.30 21.69 9.55
N LEU A 45 21.31 20.89 8.48
CA LEU A 45 20.15 20.77 7.59
C LEU A 45 19.02 20.01 8.31
N SER A 46 18.07 20.74 8.89
CA SER A 46 16.86 20.14 9.48
C SER A 46 15.90 19.70 8.37
N LEU A 47 16.18 18.56 7.74
CA LEU A 47 15.18 17.89 6.91
C LEU A 47 14.10 17.35 7.86
N LYS A 48 12.95 18.02 7.93
CA LYS A 48 11.72 17.42 8.47
C LYS A 48 11.29 16.32 7.52
N ILE A 49 11.90 15.16 7.68
CA ILE A 49 11.52 13.94 7.00
C ILE A 49 10.20 13.54 7.66
N ASN A 50 9.07 13.71 6.95
CA ASN A 50 7.82 13.04 7.30
C ASN A 50 8.00 11.55 6.99
N SER A 51 8.88 10.90 7.75
CA SER A 51 9.06 9.45 7.72
C SER A 51 7.86 8.90 8.46
N TYR A 52 6.84 8.52 7.71
CA TYR A 52 5.75 7.72 8.26
C TYR A 52 6.36 6.38 8.66
N GLU A 53 6.61 6.22 9.96
CA GLU A 53 7.33 5.08 10.51
C GLU A 53 6.55 3.76 10.34
N SER A 54 5.25 3.87 10.11
CA SER A 54 4.44 2.88 9.41
C SER A 54 3.06 3.48 9.11
N VAL A 55 2.42 3.03 8.04
CA VAL A 55 0.98 3.22 7.90
C VAL A 55 0.34 2.23 8.88
N SER A 56 -0.31 2.74 9.92
CA SER A 56 -1.19 1.92 10.74
C SER A 56 -2.37 1.51 9.86
N TYR A 57 -2.34 0.26 9.38
CA TYR A 57 -3.54 -0.34 8.83
C TYR A 57 -4.46 -0.56 10.03
N GLU A 58 -5.57 0.18 10.09
CA GLU A 58 -6.70 -0.29 10.87
C GLU A 58 -6.92 -1.72 10.43
N SER A 59 -6.70 -2.63 11.37
CA SER A 59 -6.96 -4.04 11.17
C SER A 59 -8.36 -4.09 10.61
N PHE A 60 -8.52 -4.62 9.40
CA PHE A 60 -9.81 -4.77 8.77
C PHE A 60 -10.55 -5.82 9.60
N THR A 61 -11.08 -5.40 10.74
CA THR A 61 -12.11 -6.11 11.44
C THR A 61 -13.21 -6.16 10.40
N PRO A 62 -13.64 -7.33 9.93
CA PRO A 62 -14.85 -7.40 9.15
C PRO A 62 -15.97 -7.09 10.13
N ALA A 63 -16.10 -5.81 10.50
CA ALA A 63 -17.37 -5.25 10.89
C ALA A 63 -18.30 -5.74 9.79
N GLN A 64 -19.27 -6.55 10.20
CA GLN A 64 -20.37 -7.00 9.37
C GLN A 64 -21.05 -5.76 8.79
N SER A 65 -20.49 -5.23 7.72
CA SER A 65 -21.11 -4.24 6.88
C SER A 65 -22.10 -5.03 6.06
N ALA A 66 -23.34 -5.03 6.56
CA ALA A 66 -24.52 -5.60 5.96
C ALA A 66 -24.39 -5.86 4.45
N THR A 67 -24.38 -7.14 4.10
CA THR A 67 -25.04 -7.76 2.92
C THR A 67 -24.80 -7.24 1.50
N SER A 68 -24.00 -6.19 1.26
CA SER A 68 -23.67 -5.77 -0.12
C SER A 68 -22.30 -6.34 -0.52
N GLN A 69 -22.27 -7.60 -0.93
CA GLN A 69 -21.09 -8.17 -1.56
C GLN A 69 -20.76 -7.35 -2.82
N ARG A 70 -19.55 -6.76 -2.87
CA ARG A 70 -19.11 -5.94 -4.00
C ARG A 70 -19.18 -6.76 -5.29
N VAL A 71 -19.94 -6.27 -6.27
CA VAL A 71 -20.03 -6.87 -7.60
C VAL A 71 -18.99 -6.22 -8.53
N ILE A 72 -18.13 -7.04 -9.13
CA ILE A 72 -17.16 -6.60 -10.15
C ILE A 72 -17.46 -7.36 -11.44
N MET A 73 -17.48 -6.68 -12.58
CA MET A 73 -17.66 -7.28 -13.88
C MET A 73 -16.52 -6.89 -14.82
N TYR A 74 -15.78 -7.87 -15.30
CA TYR A 74 -14.89 -7.72 -16.44
C TYR A 74 -15.70 -7.89 -17.72
N SER A 75 -15.61 -6.92 -18.63
CA SER A 75 -16.44 -6.86 -19.84
C SER A 75 -15.63 -6.43 -21.07
N ALA A 76 -16.29 -6.48 -22.23
CA ALA A 76 -15.83 -5.86 -23.46
C ALA A 76 -17.00 -5.09 -24.09
N ALA A 77 -16.69 -4.07 -24.91
CA ALA A 77 -17.72 -3.20 -25.50
C ALA A 77 -18.69 -3.96 -26.44
N TRP A 78 -18.17 -4.91 -27.22
CA TRP A 78 -18.92 -5.70 -28.21
C TRP A 78 -19.74 -6.84 -27.59
N CYS A 79 -19.56 -7.14 -26.31
CA CYS A 79 -20.14 -8.30 -25.64
C CYS A 79 -21.63 -8.13 -25.31
N GLY A 80 -22.49 -8.93 -25.95
CA GLY A 80 -23.94 -8.92 -25.74
C GLY A 80 -24.37 -9.31 -24.32
N TYR A 81 -23.78 -10.36 -23.74
CA TYR A 81 -24.08 -10.79 -22.36
C TYR A 81 -23.64 -9.75 -21.33
N CYS A 82 -22.56 -9.01 -21.59
CA CYS A 82 -22.13 -7.91 -20.75
C CYS A 82 -23.17 -6.77 -20.74
N LYS A 83 -23.79 -6.49 -21.89
CA LYS A 83 -24.91 -5.55 -21.99
C LYS A 83 -26.12 -6.02 -21.20
N GLN A 84 -26.46 -7.31 -21.27
CA GLN A 84 -27.55 -7.90 -20.48
C GLN A 84 -27.28 -7.78 -18.97
N ALA A 85 -26.07 -8.09 -18.52
CA ALA A 85 -25.66 -7.96 -17.12
C ALA A 85 -25.79 -6.52 -16.61
N ARG A 86 -25.24 -5.53 -17.35
CA ARG A 86 -25.40 -4.10 -17.03
C ARG A 86 -26.86 -3.71 -16.85
N GLN A 87 -27.72 -4.14 -17.77
CA GLN A 87 -29.14 -3.78 -17.74
C GLN A 87 -29.85 -4.43 -16.55
N TYR A 88 -29.51 -5.68 -16.22
CA TYR A 88 -30.04 -6.35 -15.03
C TYR A 88 -29.58 -5.63 -13.76
N PHE A 89 -28.28 -5.40 -13.56
CA PHE A 89 -27.76 -4.73 -12.36
C PHE A 89 -28.39 -3.34 -12.15
N ARG A 90 -28.50 -2.53 -13.22
CA ARG A 90 -29.16 -1.22 -13.14
C ARG A 90 -30.64 -1.30 -12.76
N ARG A 91 -31.39 -2.23 -13.34
CA ARG A 91 -32.83 -2.41 -13.04
C ARG A 91 -33.06 -2.97 -11.64
N SER A 92 -32.16 -3.80 -11.15
CA SER A 92 -32.24 -4.43 -9.83
C SER A 92 -31.61 -3.59 -8.71
N GLY A 93 -31.12 -2.37 -9.01
CA GLY A 93 -30.48 -1.50 -8.01
C GLY A 93 -29.16 -2.07 -7.46
N ILE A 94 -28.51 -2.97 -8.19
CA ILE A 94 -27.27 -3.62 -7.77
C ILE A 94 -26.10 -2.71 -8.11
N SER A 95 -25.37 -2.27 -7.10
CA SER A 95 -24.13 -1.52 -7.28
C SER A 95 -23.02 -2.45 -7.78
N PHE A 96 -22.37 -2.07 -8.88
CA PHE A 96 -21.30 -2.86 -9.48
C PHE A 96 -20.20 -1.95 -10.06
N VAL A 97 -18.99 -2.50 -10.13
CA VAL A 97 -17.88 -1.89 -10.85
C VAL A 97 -17.62 -2.67 -12.13
N GLU A 98 -17.54 -1.95 -13.24
CA GLU A 98 -17.25 -2.53 -14.55
C GLU A 98 -15.84 -2.15 -15.00
N TYR A 99 -15.11 -3.15 -15.47
CA TYR A 99 -13.81 -2.98 -16.08
C TYR A 99 -13.82 -3.52 -17.51
N ASP A 100 -13.67 -2.63 -18.48
CA ASP A 100 -13.49 -3.00 -19.88
C ASP A 100 -12.05 -3.49 -20.10
N ILE A 101 -11.89 -4.79 -20.41
CA ILE A 101 -10.58 -5.43 -20.56
C ILE A 101 -9.85 -5.02 -21.85
N GLU A 102 -10.54 -4.36 -22.79
CA GLU A 102 -9.92 -3.86 -24.04
C GLU A 102 -9.42 -2.42 -23.90
N LYS A 103 -9.97 -1.67 -22.94
CA LYS A 103 -9.63 -0.25 -22.72
C LYS A 103 -8.73 -0.02 -21.51
N ASN A 104 -8.64 -0.98 -20.60
CA ASN A 104 -7.87 -0.85 -19.37
C ASN A 104 -6.87 -2.00 -19.23
N GLN A 105 -5.57 -1.69 -19.38
CA GLN A 105 -4.50 -2.68 -19.28
C GLN A 105 -4.39 -3.30 -17.87
N ASN A 106 -4.70 -2.54 -16.82
CA ASN A 106 -4.74 -3.07 -15.44
C ASN A 106 -5.89 -4.07 -15.28
N ALA A 107 -7.06 -3.74 -15.83
CA ALA A 107 -8.19 -4.66 -15.86
C ALA A 107 -7.87 -5.93 -16.66
N ARG A 108 -7.21 -5.79 -17.81
CA ARG A 108 -6.76 -6.94 -18.61
C ARG A 108 -5.84 -7.85 -17.81
N ARG A 109 -4.83 -7.29 -17.12
CA ARG A 109 -3.92 -8.06 -16.27
C ARG A 109 -4.65 -8.76 -15.12
N ALA A 110 -5.57 -8.05 -14.45
CA ALA A 110 -6.36 -8.64 -13.37
C ALA A 110 -7.28 -9.76 -13.89
N TYR A 111 -7.88 -9.59 -15.06
CA TYR A 111 -8.67 -10.59 -15.76
C TYR A 111 -7.84 -11.84 -16.13
N ASP A 112 -6.62 -11.65 -16.64
CA ASP A 112 -5.71 -12.75 -16.95
C ASP A 112 -5.27 -13.50 -15.68
N ALA A 113 -4.96 -12.76 -14.61
CA ALA A 113 -4.53 -13.33 -13.34
C ALA A 113 -5.60 -14.23 -12.70
N ILE A 114 -6.89 -13.95 -12.94
CA ILE A 114 -7.99 -14.82 -12.52
C ILE A 114 -8.31 -15.93 -13.53
N GLY A 115 -7.53 -16.11 -14.60
CA GLY A 115 -7.79 -17.11 -15.63
C GLY A 115 -9.06 -16.84 -16.42
N GLY A 116 -9.30 -15.58 -16.79
CA GLY A 116 -10.41 -15.17 -17.63
C GLY A 116 -10.33 -15.80 -19.03
N ASN A 117 -11.42 -16.43 -19.48
CA ASN A 117 -11.54 -17.08 -20.79
C ASN A 117 -12.94 -16.82 -21.38
N GLY A 118 -13.17 -15.60 -21.84
CA GLY A 118 -14.47 -15.08 -22.25
C GLY A 118 -15.03 -13.99 -21.32
N VAL A 119 -16.01 -13.24 -21.81
CA VAL A 119 -16.67 -12.15 -21.07
C VAL A 119 -18.20 -12.32 -21.11
N PRO A 120 -18.94 -11.87 -20.07
CA PRO A 120 -18.42 -11.24 -18.85
C PRO A 120 -17.83 -12.25 -17.85
N VAL A 121 -16.91 -11.80 -17.00
CA VAL A 121 -16.54 -12.51 -15.76
C VAL A 121 -16.99 -11.65 -14.59
N ILE A 122 -17.88 -12.19 -13.76
CA ILE A 122 -18.52 -11.48 -12.65
C ILE A 122 -18.01 -12.06 -11.34
N LEU A 123 -17.55 -11.20 -10.44
CA LEU A 123 -17.11 -11.55 -9.09
C LEU A 123 -18.08 -10.94 -8.09
N VAL A 124 -18.52 -11.75 -7.12
CA VAL A 124 -19.37 -11.34 -5.99
C VAL A 124 -18.73 -11.88 -4.72
N GLY A 125 -17.98 -11.03 -4.02
CA GLY A 125 -17.11 -11.47 -2.94
C GLY A 125 -16.11 -12.52 -3.43
N ASN A 126 -16.14 -13.72 -2.84
CA ASN A 126 -15.28 -14.85 -3.20
C ASN A 126 -15.87 -15.74 -4.32
N LYS A 127 -17.08 -15.46 -4.79
CA LYS A 127 -17.74 -16.24 -5.83
C LYS A 127 -17.44 -15.66 -7.22
N ARG A 128 -17.28 -16.54 -8.20
CA ARG A 128 -17.05 -16.21 -9.61
C ARG A 128 -18.14 -16.81 -10.49
N LEU A 129 -18.59 -16.02 -11.45
CA LEU A 129 -19.45 -16.45 -12.55
C LEU A 129 -18.80 -16.08 -13.89
N ASN A 130 -18.74 -17.04 -14.81
CA ASN A 130 -18.36 -16.80 -16.20
C ASN A 130 -19.64 -16.75 -17.05
N GLY A 131 -19.77 -15.74 -17.90
CA GLY A 131 -20.99 -15.47 -18.64
C GLY A 131 -22.04 -14.75 -17.78
N PHE A 132 -23.26 -14.60 -18.33
CA PHE A 132 -24.36 -14.01 -17.60
C PHE A 132 -25.70 -14.63 -17.99
N THR A 133 -26.43 -15.09 -16.99
CA THR A 133 -27.89 -15.28 -16.99
C THR A 133 -28.41 -14.80 -15.64
N VAL A 134 -29.70 -14.40 -15.57
CA VAL A 134 -30.29 -13.98 -14.29
C VAL A 134 -30.23 -15.10 -13.26
N ALA A 135 -30.59 -16.32 -13.65
CA ALA A 135 -30.58 -17.48 -12.76
C ALA A 135 -29.17 -17.78 -12.20
N ASN A 136 -28.13 -17.78 -13.05
CA ASN A 136 -26.77 -18.05 -12.59
C ASN A 136 -26.21 -16.91 -11.73
N PHE A 137 -26.61 -15.67 -11.99
CA PHE A 137 -26.20 -14.55 -11.14
C PHE A 137 -26.87 -14.65 -9.76
N GLN A 138 -28.16 -14.97 -9.70
CA GLN A 138 -28.90 -15.14 -8.44
C GLN A 138 -28.39 -16.31 -7.58
N SER A 139 -27.74 -17.32 -8.16
CA SER A 139 -27.12 -18.40 -7.37
C SER A 139 -25.86 -17.95 -6.63
N ILE A 140 -25.20 -16.89 -7.10
CA ILE A 140 -23.98 -16.35 -6.47
C ILE A 140 -24.24 -15.06 -5.67
N TYR A 141 -25.28 -14.31 -6.00
CA TYR A 141 -25.64 -13.06 -5.35
C TYR A 141 -26.63 -13.29 -4.18
N PRO A 142 -26.31 -12.82 -2.95
CA PRO A 142 -27.13 -13.07 -1.76
C PRO A 142 -28.47 -12.31 -1.74
#